data_AF-A0AAJ5X0P9-F1
#
_entry.id   AF-A0AAJ5X0P9-F1
#
_cell.length_a   1.000
_cell.length_b   1.000
_cell.length_c   1.000
_cell.angle_alpha   90.00
_cell.angle_beta   90.00
_cell.angle_gamma   90.00
#
_symmetry.space_group_name_H-M   'P 1'
#
loop_
_entity.id
_entity.type
_entity.pdbx_description
1 polymer ?
#
loop_
_entity_poly.entity_id
_entity_poly.type
_entity_poly.pdbx_seq_one_letter_code
_entity_poly.pdbx_strand_id
1 'polypeptide(L)'
;MLAALAMTAGLMGEPEVRTARVAPDDLADMQCIVTLMEGIGEDEAKNLSILSTLSYFMGKLAGRAQVEPWNKVLVAYRAGLDQTARTKMFEDHGARCMAEGLAPAAIFLQLTMADTLAAIAASSD
;
A
#
# COMPACT_ATOMS: atom_id res chain seq x y z
N MET A 1 40.64 2.39 43.90
CA MET A 1 40.55 2.66 42.45
C MET A 1 39.64 3.88 42.30
N LEU A 2 40.19 5.09 42.22
CA LEU A 2 40.63 5.79 40.99
C LEU A 2 39.51 5.95 39.94
N ALA A 3 39.05 7.21 39.87
CA ALA A 3 38.29 7.96 38.88
C ALA A 3 37.93 7.34 37.51
N ALA A 4 36.74 7.69 37.03
CA ALA A 4 36.59 8.35 35.73
C ALA A 4 35.23 9.09 35.64
N LEU A 5 35.29 10.43 35.63
CA LEU A 5 34.26 11.24 34.98
C LEU A 5 34.37 10.98 33.47
N ALA A 6 33.24 10.78 32.81
CA ALA A 6 33.10 11.04 31.38
C ALA A 6 31.88 11.95 31.19
N MET A 7 32.15 13.26 31.09
CA MET A 7 31.25 14.18 30.43
C MET A 7 31.43 13.98 28.92
N THR A 8 30.36 13.64 28.21
CA THR A 8 30.28 13.84 26.76
C THR A 8 28.99 14.57 26.45
N ALA A 9 29.17 15.85 26.14
CA ALA A 9 28.21 16.67 25.41
C ALA A 9 28.09 16.19 23.95
N GLY A 10 26.94 16.45 23.33
CA GLY A 10 26.59 16.09 21.94
C GLY A 10 25.78 14.79 21.92
N LEU A 11 24.48 14.79 21.60
CA LEU A 11 23.90 15.24 20.34
C LEU A 11 22.54 15.90 20.60
N MET A 12 22.49 17.24 20.51
CA MET A 12 21.22 17.91 20.27
C MET A 12 20.83 17.66 18.82
N GLY A 13 19.77 16.88 18.60
CA GLY A 13 19.11 16.74 17.30
C GLY A 13 19.36 15.43 16.57
N GLU A 14 19.33 14.29 17.28
CA GLU A 14 18.94 13.07 16.57
C GLU A 14 17.46 13.25 16.15
N PRO A 15 17.10 13.07 14.87
CA PRO A 15 15.69 13.03 14.49
C PRO A 15 15.08 11.92 15.35
N GLU A 16 14.10 12.26 16.18
CA GLU A 16 13.39 11.32 17.03
C GLU A 16 12.96 10.16 16.13
N VAL A 17 13.67 9.03 16.21
CA VAL A 17 13.35 7.82 15.43
C VAL A 17 12.11 7.27 16.09
N ARG A 18 10.97 7.85 15.74
CA ARG A 18 9.68 7.29 16.08
C ARG A 18 9.59 6.00 15.29
N THR A 19 9.68 4.89 16.02
CA THR A 19 9.30 3.59 15.49
C THR A 19 7.79 3.65 15.25
N ALA A 20 7.41 3.94 13.99
CA ALA A 20 6.02 3.87 13.58
C ALA A 20 5.55 2.43 13.78
N ARG A 21 4.71 2.19 14.80
CA ARG A 21 3.99 0.92 14.91
C ARG A 21 2.92 0.91 13.83
N VAL A 22 3.21 0.21 12.76
CA VAL A 22 2.26 -0.05 11.68
C VAL A 22 1.25 -1.09 12.18
N ALA A 23 -0.05 -0.78 12.09
CA ALA A 23 -1.08 -1.74 12.43
C ALA A 23 -1.07 -2.92 11.43
N PRO A 24 -1.55 -4.13 11.81
CA PRO A 24 -1.53 -5.29 10.91
C PRO A 24 -2.21 -5.04 9.55
N ASP A 25 -3.34 -4.34 9.54
CA ASP A 25 -4.06 -4.01 8.32
C ASP A 25 -3.29 -3.01 7.44
N ASP A 26 -2.60 -2.05 8.06
CA ASP A 26 -1.74 -1.11 7.34
C ASP A 26 -0.53 -1.83 6.76
N LEU A 27 0.05 -2.79 7.48
CA LEU A 27 1.16 -3.59 6.98
C LEU A 27 0.74 -4.41 5.76
N ALA A 28 -0.45 -5.02 5.80
CA ALA A 28 -0.99 -5.77 4.66
C ALA A 28 -1.19 -4.89 3.42
N ASP A 29 -1.71 -3.67 3.59
CA ASP A 29 -1.88 -2.72 2.50
C ASP A 29 -0.53 -2.18 1.98
N MET A 30 0.43 -1.92 2.87
CA MET A 30 1.79 -1.55 2.49
C MET A 30 2.50 -2.65 1.70
N GLN A 31 2.35 -3.92 2.09
CA GLN A 31 2.84 -5.05 1.33
C GLN A 31 2.22 -5.08 -0.06
N CYS A 32 0.91 -4.85 -0.18
CA CYS A 32 0.27 -4.80 -1.49
C CYS A 32 0.79 -3.66 -2.37
N ILE A 33 1.04 -2.47 -1.79
CA ILE A 33 1.66 -1.36 -2.52
C ILE A 33 3.04 -1.74 -3.05
N VAL A 34 3.91 -2.32 -2.22
CA VAL A 34 5.27 -2.72 -2.65
C VAL A 34 5.20 -3.80 -3.71
N THR A 35 4.38 -4.85 -3.50
CA THR A 35 4.15 -5.91 -4.49
C THR A 35 3.71 -5.34 -5.85
N LEU A 36 2.79 -4.38 -5.86
CA LEU A 36 2.30 -3.76 -7.10
C LEU A 36 3.38 -2.93 -7.81
N MET A 37 4.24 -2.23 -7.06
CA MET A 37 5.36 -1.49 -7.65
C MET A 37 6.37 -2.39 -8.36
N GLU A 38 6.60 -3.61 -7.85
CA GLU A 38 7.49 -4.59 -8.50
C GLU A 38 6.84 -5.26 -9.72
N GLY A 39 5.51 -5.17 -9.87
CA GLY A 39 4.77 -5.74 -11.00
C GLY A 39 4.71 -4.87 -12.25
N ILE A 40 5.13 -3.60 -12.16
CA ILE A 40 5.15 -2.63 -13.27
C ILE A 40 6.18 -3.07 -14.29
N GLY A 41 5.78 -3.18 -15.57
CA GLY A 41 6.63 -3.68 -16.66
C GLY A 41 6.38 -2.94 -17.97
N GLU A 42 6.59 -3.61 -19.10
CA GLU A 42 6.46 -3.00 -20.44
C GLU A 42 5.01 -2.92 -20.95
N ASP A 43 4.10 -3.73 -20.41
CA ASP A 43 2.70 -3.76 -20.83
C ASP A 43 1.91 -2.59 -20.22
N GLU A 44 1.50 -1.66 -21.08
CA GLU A 44 0.77 -0.45 -20.69
C GLU A 44 -0.63 -0.75 -20.11
N ALA A 45 -1.35 -1.73 -20.67
CA ALA A 45 -2.68 -2.11 -20.17
C ALA A 45 -2.57 -2.73 -18.77
N LYS A 46 -1.55 -3.57 -18.56
CA LYS A 46 -1.22 -4.10 -17.24
C LYS A 46 -0.82 -2.99 -16.27
N ASN A 47 0.01 -2.04 -16.70
CA ASN A 47 0.44 -0.91 -15.87
C ASN A 47 -0.72 -0.03 -15.43
N LEU A 48 -1.69 0.24 -16.30
CA LEU A 48 -2.90 1.00 -15.94
C LEU A 48 -3.71 0.29 -14.84
N SER A 49 -3.89 -1.03 -14.97
CA SER A 49 -4.56 -1.84 -13.95
C SER A 49 -3.80 -1.81 -12.61
N ILE A 50 -2.46 -1.93 -12.67
CA ILE A 50 -1.59 -1.84 -11.49
C ILE A 50 -1.71 -0.47 -10.83
N LEU A 51 -1.65 0.64 -11.59
CA LEU A 51 -1.74 2.00 -11.07
C LEU A 51 -3.09 2.27 -10.38
N SER A 52 -4.18 1.78 -10.95
CA SER A 52 -5.52 1.85 -10.34
C SER A 52 -5.54 1.12 -8.99
N THR A 53 -5.01 -0.11 -8.96
CA THR A 53 -4.92 -0.95 -7.76
C THR A 53 -4.01 -0.31 -6.70
N LEU A 54 -2.90 0.29 -7.11
CA LEU A 54 -1.97 1.05 -6.25
C LEU A 54 -2.68 2.22 -5.59
N SER A 55 -3.46 2.98 -6.38
CA SER A 55 -4.24 4.13 -5.90
C SER A 55 -5.29 3.72 -4.87
N TYR A 56 -5.93 2.56 -5.05
CA TYR A 56 -6.86 2.00 -4.08
C TYR A 56 -6.21 1.76 -2.72
N PHE A 57 -5.07 1.05 -2.66
CA PHE A 57 -4.38 0.78 -1.39
C PHE A 57 -3.81 2.06 -0.75
N MET A 58 -3.28 2.99 -1.54
CA MET A 58 -2.89 4.30 -1.01
C MET A 58 -4.08 5.06 -0.42
N GLY A 59 -5.26 4.97 -1.05
CA GLY A 59 -6.50 5.52 -0.55
C GLY A 59 -6.95 4.89 0.78
N LYS A 60 -6.86 3.55 0.91
CA LYS A 60 -7.13 2.85 2.17
C LYS A 60 -6.23 3.34 3.30
N LEU A 61 -4.92 3.41 3.05
CA LEU A 61 -3.94 3.92 4.02
C LEU A 61 -4.24 5.37 4.40
N ALA A 62 -4.48 6.24 3.42
CA ALA A 62 -4.82 7.64 3.66
C ALA A 62 -6.11 7.79 4.48
N GLY A 63 -7.13 6.97 4.22
CA GLY A 63 -8.39 6.98 4.97
C GLY A 63 -8.26 6.50 6.42
N ARG A 64 -7.25 5.66 6.72
CA ARG A 64 -6.93 5.22 8.08
C ARG A 64 -5.86 6.06 8.77
N ALA A 65 -5.15 6.92 8.04
CA ALA A 65 -4.05 7.70 8.56
C ALA A 65 -4.55 8.67 9.63
N GLN A 66 -4.13 8.47 10.88
CA GLN A 66 -4.41 9.44 11.94
C GLN A 66 -3.34 10.52 12.07
N VAL A 67 -2.07 10.27 11.67
CA VAL A 67 -0.98 11.21 11.99
C VAL A 67 0.25 11.20 11.04
N GLU A 68 0.51 10.18 10.22
CA GLU A 68 1.78 10.10 9.46
C GLU A 68 1.63 10.17 7.93
N PRO A 69 2.57 10.85 7.25
CA PRO A 69 2.63 10.84 5.80
C PRO A 69 3.16 9.47 5.32
N TRP A 70 2.23 8.61 4.88
CA TRP A 70 2.49 7.22 4.45
C TRP A 70 3.59 7.08 3.38
N ASN A 71 3.85 8.13 2.59
CA ASN A 71 4.94 8.11 1.61
C ASN A 71 6.32 7.84 2.25
N LYS A 72 6.62 8.44 3.41
CA LYS A 72 7.89 8.22 4.12
C LYS A 72 7.97 6.80 4.68
N VAL A 73 6.86 6.33 5.24
CA VAL A 73 6.74 4.98 5.81
C VAL A 73 6.90 3.92 4.72
N LEU A 74 6.25 4.10 3.57
CA LEU A 74 6.35 3.21 2.40
C LEU A 74 7.76 3.18 1.80
N VAL A 75 8.41 4.35 1.67
CA VAL A 75 9.80 4.41 1.19
C VAL A 75 10.75 3.70 2.16
N ALA A 76 10.62 3.94 3.46
CA ALA A 76 11.44 3.28 4.47
C ALA A 76 11.20 1.76 4.49
N TYR A 77 9.94 1.34 4.41
CA TYR A 77 9.56 -0.07 4.35
C TYR A 77 10.16 -0.77 3.12
N ARG A 78 10.01 -0.18 1.92
CA ARG A 78 10.57 -0.75 0.69
C ARG A 78 12.10 -0.76 0.71
N ALA A 79 12.74 0.30 1.22
CA ALA A 79 14.19 0.41 1.31
C ALA A 79 14.80 -0.61 2.30
N GLY A 80 14.04 -1.04 3.30
CA GLY A 80 14.45 -2.09 4.23
C GLY A 80 14.42 -3.51 3.65
N LEU A 81 13.95 -3.69 2.43
CA LEU A 81 13.84 -4.98 1.76
C LEU A 81 14.91 -5.08 0.66
N ASP A 82 15.63 -6.19 0.62
CA ASP A 82 16.48 -6.52 -0.52
C ASP A 82 15.65 -7.03 -1.72
N GLN A 83 16.33 -7.27 -2.85
CA GLN A 83 15.64 -7.75 -4.06
C GLN A 83 14.96 -9.11 -3.84
N THR A 84 15.60 -10.02 -3.10
CA THR A 84 15.07 -11.36 -2.83
C THR A 84 13.77 -11.27 -2.02
N ALA A 85 13.76 -10.44 -0.98
CA ALA A 85 12.60 -10.19 -0.14
C ALA A 85 11.45 -9.54 -0.93
N ARG A 86 11.76 -8.61 -1.84
CA ARG A 86 10.76 -8.00 -2.73
C ARG A 86 10.16 -9.00 -3.71
N THR A 87 10.99 -9.83 -4.35
CA THR A 87 10.50 -10.91 -5.24
C THR A 87 9.62 -11.89 -4.48
N LYS A 88 10.06 -12.34 -3.29
CA LYS A 88 9.27 -13.25 -2.45
C LYS A 88 7.93 -12.62 -2.03
N MET A 89 7.92 -11.33 -1.71
CA MET A 89 6.68 -10.63 -1.40
C MET A 89 5.73 -10.59 -2.60
N PHE A 90 6.25 -10.42 -3.81
CA PHE A 90 5.44 -10.51 -5.02
C PHE A 90 4.81 -11.90 -5.20
N GLU A 91 5.60 -12.96 -5.00
CA GLU A 91 5.11 -14.35 -5.07
C GLU A 91 4.06 -14.66 -4.01
N ASP A 92 4.31 -14.24 -2.76
CA ASP A 92 3.45 -14.57 -1.61
C ASP A 92 2.14 -13.74 -1.60
N HIS A 93 2.13 -12.54 -2.19
CA HIS A 93 1.00 -11.60 -2.05
C HIS A 93 0.40 -11.10 -3.37
N GLY A 94 1.06 -11.29 -4.52
CA GLY A 94 0.64 -10.73 -5.81
C GLY A 94 -0.80 -11.05 -6.18
N ALA A 95 -1.19 -12.33 -6.12
CA ALA A 95 -2.55 -12.75 -6.45
C ALA A 95 -3.61 -12.13 -5.52
N ARG A 96 -3.34 -12.11 -4.20
CA ARG A 96 -4.22 -11.49 -3.20
C ARG A 96 -4.40 -9.99 -3.48
N CYS A 97 -3.30 -9.28 -3.66
CA CYS A 97 -3.30 -7.83 -3.82
C CYS A 97 -4.01 -7.39 -5.11
N MET A 98 -3.82 -8.12 -6.22
CA MET A 98 -4.56 -7.88 -7.46
C MET A 98 -6.06 -8.16 -7.29
N ALA A 99 -6.43 -9.27 -6.66
CA ALA A 99 -7.84 -9.60 -6.44
C ALA A 99 -8.54 -8.55 -5.57
N GLU A 100 -7.89 -8.11 -4.50
CA GLU A 100 -8.46 -7.13 -3.58
C GLU A 100 -8.60 -5.74 -4.22
N GLY A 101 -7.59 -5.24 -4.92
CA GLY A 101 -7.69 -3.91 -5.53
C GLY A 101 -8.59 -3.84 -6.77
N LEU A 102 -8.92 -4.99 -7.38
CA LEU A 102 -9.94 -5.09 -8.44
C LEU A 102 -11.37 -5.28 -7.88
N ALA A 103 -11.53 -5.68 -6.62
CA ALA A 103 -12.85 -5.94 -6.03
C ALA A 103 -13.81 -4.73 -6.10
N PRO A 104 -13.38 -3.47 -5.86
CA PRO A 104 -14.26 -2.31 -6.00
C PRO A 104 -14.80 -2.13 -7.43
N ALA A 105 -13.98 -2.42 -8.44
CA ALA A 105 -14.39 -2.32 -9.85
C ALA A 105 -15.43 -3.39 -10.19
N ALA A 106 -15.30 -4.61 -9.65
CA ALA A 106 -16.27 -5.67 -9.84
C ALA A 106 -17.64 -5.34 -9.23
N ILE A 107 -17.66 -4.73 -8.03
CA ILE A 107 -18.89 -4.27 -7.37
C ILE A 107 -19.57 -3.18 -8.18
N PHE A 108 -18.80 -2.19 -8.67
CA PHE A 108 -19.35 -1.13 -9.50
C PHE A 108 -19.97 -1.68 -10.80
N LEU A 109 -19.30 -2.63 -11.46
CA LEU A 109 -19.82 -3.27 -12.67
C LEU A 109 -21.16 -3.96 -12.39
N GLN A 110 -21.27 -4.71 -11.29
CA GLN A 110 -22.51 -5.37 -10.90
C GLN A 110 -23.66 -4.38 -10.67
N LEU A 111 -23.39 -3.25 -10.00
CA LEU A 111 -24.40 -2.21 -9.77
C LEU A 111 -24.87 -1.58 -11.10
N THR A 112 -23.92 -1.21 -11.98
CA THR A 112 -24.29 -0.62 -13.29
C THR A 112 -25.08 -1.57 -14.18
N MET A 113 -24.76 -2.87 -14.15
CA MET A 113 -25.53 -3.88 -14.89
C MET A 113 -26.92 -4.07 -14.31
N ALA A 114 -27.07 -4.07 -12.98
CA ALA A 114 -28.36 -4.14 -12.32
C ALA A 114 -29.24 -2.93 -12.69
N ASP A 115 -28.68 -1.72 -12.67
CA ASP A 115 -29.41 -0.49 -13.05
C ASP A 115 -29.80 -0.50 -14.53
N THR A 116 -28.91 -0.98 -15.40
CA THR A 116 -29.19 -1.08 -16.85
C THR A 116 -30.29 -2.10 -17.13
N LEU A 117 -30.26 -3.26 -16.47
CA LEU A 117 -31.32 -4.27 -16.59
C LEU A 117 -32.67 -3.75 -16.08
N ALA A 118 -32.67 -3.03 -14.96
CA ALA A 118 -33.87 -2.39 -14.43
C ALA A 118 -34.42 -1.32 -15.39
N ALA A 119 -33.55 -0.52 -16.03
CA ALA A 119 -33.95 0.48 -17.00
C ALA A 119 -34.55 -0.15 -18.28
N ILE A 120 -33.98 -1.25 -18.78
CA ILE A 120 -34.50 -1.99 -19.94
C ILE A 120 -35.89 -2.58 -19.62
N ALA A 121 -36.06 -3.15 -18.43
CA ALA A 121 -37.34 -3.70 -18.00
C ALA A 121 -38.43 -2.62 -17.82
N ALA A 122 -38.04 -1.39 -17.49
CA ALA A 122 -38.96 -0.26 -17.36
C ALA A 122 -39.27 0.43 -18.70
N SER A 123 -38.48 0.19 -19.76
CA SER A 123 -38.66 0.82 -21.08
C SER A 123 -39.39 -0.07 -22.10
N SER A 124 -39.90 -1.23 -21.68
CA SER A 124 -40.57 -2.21 -22.56
C SER A 124 -42.09 -2.01 -22.69
N ASP A 125 -42.59 -0.81 -22.38
CA ASP A 125 -43.96 -0.33 -22.71
C ASP A 125 -43.92 0.62 -23.92
#